data_AF-A0A8J3R4U2-F1
#
_entry.id   AF-A0A8J3R4U2-F1
#
_cell.length_a   1.000
_cell.length_b   1.000
_cell.length_c   1.000
_cell.angle_alpha   90.00
_cell.angle_beta   90.00
_cell.angle_gamma   90.00
#
_symmetry.space_group_name_H-M   'P 1'
#
loop_
_entity.id
_entity.type
_entity.pdbx_description
1 polymer ?
#
loop_
_entity_poly.entity_id
_entity_poly.type
_entity_poly.pdbx_seq_one_letter_code
_entity_poly.pdbx_strand_id
1 'polypeptide(L)'
;MVATVVVMLLFLDRPIALPVLARLRRTGGPAQTVLARELIEVIATHTRSRTMHVVADGTYLCTVLRRLPAHATLTGPLHSNASLWHTHPDLDHPTRRRGRGRPRTYAARIGHPRRPGRHDTLHLCHRNPLRTHRHSHGAPAAAPVARRFRRPTGPDAGLLVLTEPRKPELALVTTDLAAPIAAIVECYAGRWSIEVAFEDAKQTTGVGEARNDLATDGFADAATPQTTPRGGHHPAHARPPAAA
;
A
#
# COMPACT_ATOMS: atom_id res chain seq x y z
N MET A 1 1.01 11.31 -0.30
CA MET A 1 1.12 10.04 -1.03
C MET A 1 1.70 10.35 -2.40
N VAL A 2 2.76 9.66 -2.82
CA VAL A 2 3.38 9.85 -4.14
C VAL A 2 3.48 8.49 -4.81
N ALA A 3 3.23 8.44 -6.11
CA ALA A 3 3.45 7.28 -6.95
C ALA A 3 4.59 7.58 -7.93
N THR A 4 5.52 6.63 -8.03
CA THR A 4 6.70 6.74 -8.89
C THR A 4 6.70 5.59 -9.90
N VAL A 5 7.26 5.86 -11.08
CA VAL A 5 7.61 4.84 -12.06
C VAL A 5 9.12 4.61 -11.96
N VAL A 6 9.51 3.34 -11.78
CA VAL A 6 10.93 2.97 -11.73
C VAL A 6 11.45 2.81 -13.16
N VAL A 7 12.52 3.52 -13.48
CA VAL A 7 13.17 3.49 -14.80
C VAL A 7 14.64 3.10 -14.66
N MET A 8 15.10 2.23 -15.56
CA MET A 8 16.52 1.94 -15.75
C MET A 8 17.02 2.79 -16.90
N LEU A 9 18.04 3.62 -16.65
CA LEU A 9 18.68 4.44 -17.68
C LEU A 9 20.00 3.79 -18.09
N LEU A 10 20.32 3.81 -19.38
CA LEU A 10 21.49 3.12 -19.94
C LEU A 10 22.83 3.62 -19.39
N PHE A 11 22.85 4.82 -18.82
CA PHE A 11 24.05 5.47 -18.27
C PHE A 11 24.11 5.45 -16.74
N LEU A 12 23.20 4.73 -16.07
CA LEU A 12 23.19 4.60 -14.62
C LEU A 12 23.21 3.15 -14.18
N ASP A 13 24.01 2.86 -13.16
CA ASP A 13 24.10 1.52 -12.55
C ASP A 13 22.97 1.22 -11.57
N ARG A 14 22.05 2.17 -11.38
CA ARG A 14 20.93 2.06 -10.43
C ARG A 14 19.60 2.50 -11.07
N PRO A 15 18.47 1.91 -10.63
CA PRO A 15 17.15 2.41 -10.97
C PRO A 15 16.91 3.82 -10.42
N ILE A 16 16.19 4.64 -11.18
CA ILE A 16 15.65 5.93 -10.73
C ILE A 16 14.14 5.79 -10.52
N ALA A 17 13.62 6.37 -9.44
CA ALA A 17 12.20 6.60 -9.28
C ALA A 17 11.83 7.95 -9.87
N LEU A 18 10.96 7.94 -10.89
CA LEU A 18 10.40 9.15 -11.47
C LEU A 18 9.02 9.42 -10.86
N PRO A 19 8.82 10.47 -10.05
CA PRO A 19 7.50 10.84 -9.54
C PRO A 19 6.58 11.20 -10.70
N VAL A 20 5.46 10.49 -10.81
CA VAL A 20 4.46 10.70 -11.87
C VAL A 20 3.17 11.29 -11.33
N LEU A 21 2.80 10.97 -10.09
CA LEU A 21 1.57 11.46 -9.47
C LEU A 21 1.75 11.66 -7.96
N ALA A 22 1.01 12.61 -7.41
CA ALA A 22 0.93 12.82 -5.96
C ALA A 22 -0.49 13.16 -5.52
N ARG A 23 -0.81 12.77 -4.29
CA ARG A 23 -2.03 13.16 -3.55
C ARG A 23 -1.65 13.61 -2.15
N LEU A 24 -2.14 14.77 -1.76
CA LEU A 24 -2.00 15.27 -0.40
C LEU A 24 -2.99 14.55 0.52
N ARG A 25 -2.49 13.98 1.62
CA ARG A 25 -3.36 13.44 2.68
C ARG A 25 -3.77 14.60 3.59
N ARG A 26 -5.07 14.80 3.78
CA ARG A 26 -5.64 15.83 4.66
C ARG A 26 -6.26 15.19 5.90
N THR A 27 -6.30 15.93 7.00
CA THR A 27 -7.02 15.54 8.21
C THR A 27 -8.52 15.40 7.89
N GLY A 28 -9.16 14.34 8.38
CA GLY A 28 -10.56 14.00 8.03
C GLY A 28 -10.76 13.47 6.60
N GLY A 29 -9.71 13.42 5.78
CA GLY A 29 -9.75 12.91 4.42
C GLY A 29 -9.61 11.38 4.32
N PRO A 30 -9.61 10.85 3.09
CA PRO A 30 -9.46 9.42 2.84
C PRO A 30 -8.12 8.88 3.38
N ALA A 31 -8.14 7.61 3.78
CA ALA A 31 -6.95 6.91 4.24
C ALA A 31 -5.87 6.87 3.14
N GLN A 32 -4.61 6.80 3.54
CA GLN A 32 -3.46 6.77 2.63
C GLN A 32 -3.50 5.60 1.63
N THR A 33 -4.08 4.46 2.02
CA THR A 33 -4.26 3.29 1.16
C THR A 33 -5.33 3.50 0.08
N VAL A 34 -6.35 4.32 0.35
CA VAL A 34 -7.36 4.73 -0.63
C VAL A 34 -6.73 5.67 -1.64
N LEU A 35 -5.99 6.68 -1.18
CA LEU A 35 -5.23 7.57 -2.07
C LEU A 35 -4.23 6.81 -2.94
N ALA A 36 -3.55 5.81 -2.39
CA ALA A 36 -2.66 4.96 -3.17
C ALA A 36 -3.40 4.18 -4.27
N ARG A 37 -4.58 3.64 -3.95
CA ARG A 37 -5.43 2.95 -4.92
C ARG A 37 -5.82 3.87 -6.06
N GLU A 38 -6.28 5.09 -5.77
CA GLU A 38 -6.63 6.08 -6.78
C GLU A 38 -5.45 6.37 -7.71
N LEU A 39 -4.26 6.57 -7.16
CA LEU A 39 -3.05 6.80 -7.97
C LEU A 39 -2.72 5.60 -8.86
N ILE A 40 -2.81 4.38 -8.32
CA ILE A 40 -2.59 3.14 -9.09
C ILE A 40 -3.61 3.00 -10.22
N GLU A 41 -4.88 3.30 -9.96
CA GLU A 41 -5.94 3.24 -10.97
C GLU A 41 -5.71 4.26 -12.09
N VAL A 42 -5.28 5.49 -11.76
CA VAL A 42 -4.91 6.50 -12.78
C VAL A 42 -3.72 6.03 -13.63
N ILE A 43 -2.70 5.42 -13.03
CA ILE A 43 -1.56 4.90 -13.82
C ILE A 43 -2.01 3.69 -14.67
N ALA A 44 -2.87 2.84 -14.13
CA ALA A 44 -3.39 1.66 -14.82
C ALA A 44 -4.18 2.01 -16.10
N THR A 45 -4.91 3.13 -16.11
CA THR A 45 -5.66 3.57 -17.31
C THR A 45 -4.73 4.00 -18.46
N HIS A 46 -3.52 4.45 -18.16
CA HIS A 46 -2.52 4.86 -19.14
C HIS A 46 -1.61 3.71 -19.59
N THR A 47 -1.62 2.58 -18.87
CA THR A 47 -0.73 1.43 -19.10
C THR A 47 -1.46 0.17 -19.54
N ARG A 48 -2.70 0.29 -20.07
CA ARG A 48 -3.58 -0.86 -20.38
C ARG A 48 -2.99 -1.93 -21.31
N SER A 49 -1.99 -1.58 -22.13
CA SER A 49 -1.30 -2.52 -23.03
C SER A 49 -0.10 -3.23 -22.39
N ARG A 50 0.22 -2.95 -21.13
CA ARG A 50 1.40 -3.45 -20.42
C ARG A 50 1.02 -3.99 -19.05
N THR A 51 1.75 -4.98 -18.58
CA THR A 51 1.66 -5.41 -17.18
C THR A 51 2.26 -4.35 -16.28
N MET A 52 1.54 -3.98 -15.23
CA MET A 52 1.99 -3.02 -14.22
C MET A 52 2.35 -3.76 -12.94
N HIS A 53 3.63 -3.68 -12.55
CA HIS A 53 4.10 -4.26 -11.28
C HIS A 53 4.09 -3.17 -10.20
N VAL A 54 3.10 -3.21 -9.31
CA VAL A 54 2.98 -2.29 -8.19
C VAL A 54 3.81 -2.83 -7.02
N VAL A 55 4.78 -2.03 -6.58
CA VAL A 55 5.63 -2.36 -5.42
C VAL A 55 5.35 -1.38 -4.30
N ALA A 56 5.08 -1.89 -3.10
CA ALA A 56 4.75 -1.06 -1.96
C ALA A 56 5.18 -1.68 -0.63
N ASP A 57 5.18 -0.86 0.42
CA ASP A 57 5.46 -1.31 1.79
C ASP A 57 4.32 -2.16 2.37
N GLY A 58 4.60 -2.82 3.50
CA GLY A 58 3.68 -3.80 4.09
C GLY A 58 2.33 -3.22 4.51
N THR A 59 2.28 -1.92 4.81
CA THR A 59 1.05 -1.17 5.11
C THR A 59 0.07 -1.16 3.92
N TYR A 60 0.57 -1.26 2.70
CA TYR A 60 -0.22 -1.30 1.48
C TYR A 60 -0.72 -2.70 1.12
N LEU A 61 -0.27 -3.76 1.81
CA LEU A 61 -0.80 -5.11 1.66
C LEU A 61 -2.14 -5.29 2.40
N CYS A 62 -3.09 -4.43 2.07
CA CYS A 62 -4.38 -4.25 2.73
C CYS A 62 -5.56 -4.63 1.81
N THR A 63 -6.77 -4.71 2.37
CA THR A 63 -7.98 -5.06 1.60
C THR A 63 -8.30 -4.09 0.46
N VAL A 64 -7.98 -2.80 0.62
CA VAL A 64 -8.22 -1.77 -0.39
C VAL A 64 -7.46 -2.07 -1.69
N LEU A 65 -6.24 -2.63 -1.59
CA LEU A 65 -5.37 -2.93 -2.73
C LEU A 65 -5.42 -4.41 -3.16
N ARG A 66 -6.38 -5.21 -2.67
CA ARG A 66 -6.52 -6.63 -3.04
C ARG A 66 -7.07 -6.86 -4.44
N ARG A 67 -7.78 -5.88 -5.01
CA ARG A 67 -8.45 -6.00 -6.31
C ARG A 67 -7.99 -4.84 -7.18
N LEU A 68 -6.72 -4.90 -7.56
CA LEU A 68 -6.17 -4.03 -8.59
C LEU A 68 -6.72 -4.43 -9.97
N PRO A 69 -6.60 -3.55 -10.97
CA PRO A 69 -6.91 -3.90 -12.36
C PRO A 69 -6.22 -5.21 -12.80
N ALA A 70 -6.82 -5.94 -13.74
CA ALA A 70 -6.37 -7.29 -14.10
C ALA A 70 -4.91 -7.36 -14.60
N HIS A 71 -4.41 -6.28 -15.21
CA HIS A 71 -3.03 -6.14 -15.68
C HIS A 71 -2.07 -5.62 -14.62
N ALA A 72 -2.51 -5.45 -13.36
CA ALA A 72 -1.71 -4.93 -12.28
C ALA A 72 -1.44 -6.00 -11.21
N THR A 73 -0.16 -6.19 -10.86
CA THR A 73 0.26 -7.07 -9.76
C THR A 73 0.73 -6.24 -8.57
N LEU A 74 0.61 -6.78 -7.36
CA LEU A 74 1.05 -6.12 -6.14
C LEU A 74 2.10 -6.97 -5.43
N THR A 75 3.26 -6.39 -5.17
CA THR A 75 4.36 -6.99 -4.40
C THR A 75 4.72 -6.12 -3.20
N GLY A 76 4.89 -6.74 -2.03
CA GLY A 76 5.33 -6.01 -0.84
C GLY A 76 5.73 -6.93 0.31
N PRO A 77 6.30 -6.39 1.39
CA PRO A 77 6.75 -7.18 2.53
C PRO A 77 5.57 -7.58 3.42
N LEU A 78 5.58 -8.82 3.86
CA LEU A 78 4.63 -9.37 4.81
C LEU A 78 5.18 -9.27 6.22
N HIS A 79 4.32 -8.86 7.15
CA HIS A 79 4.68 -8.81 8.56
C HIS A 79 5.09 -10.19 9.08
N SER A 80 6.16 -10.25 9.88
CA SER A 80 6.80 -11.48 10.37
C SER A 80 5.86 -12.41 11.14
N ASN A 81 4.83 -11.86 11.77
CA ASN A 81 3.81 -12.59 12.53
C ASN A 81 2.49 -12.80 11.76
N ALA A 82 2.42 -12.49 10.47
CA ALA A 82 1.21 -12.74 9.68
C ALA A 82 0.85 -14.22 9.68
N SER A 83 -0.41 -14.57 9.91
CA SER A 83 -0.86 -15.97 9.88
C SER A 83 -1.02 -16.44 8.43
N LEU A 84 -0.31 -17.51 8.08
CA LEU A 84 -0.34 -18.15 6.77
C LEU A 84 -1.21 -19.41 6.79
N TRP A 85 -1.95 -19.63 5.70
CA TRP A 85 -2.89 -20.73 5.53
C TRP A 85 -2.77 -21.32 4.13
N HIS A 86 -2.87 -22.64 4.02
CA HIS A 86 -3.02 -23.29 2.72
C HIS A 86 -4.37 -22.90 2.09
N THR A 87 -4.38 -22.78 0.76
CA THR A 87 -5.61 -22.68 -0.01
C THR A 87 -6.42 -23.96 0.16
N HIS A 88 -7.73 -23.83 0.37
CA HIS A 88 -8.60 -25.00 0.47
C HIS A 88 -8.76 -25.67 -0.91
N PRO A 89 -8.58 -27.00 -1.04
CA PRO A 89 -8.64 -27.70 -2.33
C PRO A 89 -10.00 -27.57 -3.03
N ASP A 90 -11.10 -27.44 -2.27
CA ASP A 90 -12.45 -27.17 -2.81
C ASP A 90 -12.53 -25.88 -3.68
N LEU A 91 -11.54 -24.99 -3.62
CA LEU A 91 -11.50 -23.80 -4.47
C LEU A 91 -10.92 -24.07 -5.86
N ASP A 92 -9.93 -24.96 -5.95
CA ASP A 92 -9.32 -25.34 -7.24
C ASP A 92 -10.20 -26.36 -7.96
N HIS A 93 -10.85 -27.24 -7.19
CA HIS A 93 -11.81 -28.21 -7.67
C HIS A 93 -13.07 -28.11 -6.83
N PRO A 94 -14.06 -27.27 -7.24
CA PRO A 94 -15.35 -27.24 -6.56
C PRO A 94 -16.01 -28.60 -6.76
N THR A 95 -15.79 -29.50 -5.80
CA THR A 95 -16.61 -30.71 -5.69
C THR A 95 -18.05 -30.23 -5.61
N ARG A 96 -18.97 -30.86 -6.36
CA ARG A 96 -20.41 -30.58 -6.28
C ARG A 96 -20.92 -30.98 -4.89
N ARG A 97 -20.52 -30.26 -3.85
CA ARG A 97 -20.96 -30.48 -2.48
C ARG A 97 -22.43 -30.11 -2.42
N ARG A 98 -23.27 -31.11 -2.11
CA ARG A 98 -24.72 -30.99 -1.83
C ARG A 98 -25.02 -30.24 -0.52
N GLY A 99 -24.17 -29.29 -0.12
CA GLY A 99 -24.31 -28.55 1.13
C GLY A 99 -24.65 -27.08 0.87
N ARG A 100 -25.69 -26.57 1.53
CA ARG A 100 -25.94 -25.13 1.65
C ARG A 100 -24.81 -24.48 2.46
N GLY A 101 -24.06 -23.56 1.86
CA GLY A 101 -23.10 -22.73 2.58
C GLY A 101 -22.01 -22.13 1.68
N ARG A 102 -21.41 -21.02 2.14
CA ARG A 102 -20.24 -20.41 1.49
C ARG A 102 -19.06 -21.40 1.51
N PRO A 103 -18.38 -21.66 0.37
CA PRO A 103 -17.22 -22.55 0.33
C PRO A 103 -16.14 -22.15 1.35
N ARG A 104 -15.46 -23.15 1.93
CA ARG A 104 -14.35 -22.91 2.86
C ARG A 104 -13.17 -22.32 2.09
N THR A 105 -12.63 -21.20 2.56
CA THR A 105 -11.49 -20.54 1.91
C THR A 105 -10.13 -21.01 2.43
N TYR A 106 -10.06 -21.44 3.69
CA TYR A 106 -8.81 -21.85 4.37
C TYR A 106 -8.78 -23.34 4.64
N ALA A 107 -7.65 -23.97 4.32
CA ALA A 107 -7.29 -25.31 4.79
C ALA A 107 -6.38 -25.21 6.03
N ALA A 108 -5.35 -26.06 6.12
CA ALA A 108 -4.45 -26.11 7.27
C ALA A 108 -3.63 -24.81 7.44
N ARG A 109 -3.37 -24.45 8.69
CA ARG A 109 -2.49 -23.32 9.04
C ARG A 109 -1.05 -23.71 8.76
N ILE A 110 -0.33 -22.86 8.02
CA ILE A 110 1.09 -23.05 7.69
C ILE A 110 1.99 -22.55 8.83
N GLY A 111 1.59 -21.47 9.50
CA GLY A 111 2.38 -20.83 10.56
C GLY A 111 2.56 -19.33 10.31
N HIS A 112 3.76 -18.82 10.60
CA HIS A 112 4.13 -17.41 10.41
C HIS A 112 5.34 -17.30 9.48
N PRO A 113 5.54 -16.18 8.76
CA PRO A 113 6.68 -16.01 7.88
C PRO A 113 8.03 -16.24 8.54
N ARG A 114 8.20 -15.80 9.79
CA ARG A 114 9.45 -15.99 10.57
C ARG A 114 9.68 -17.43 11.07
N ARG A 115 8.63 -18.24 11.04
CA ARG A 115 8.62 -19.63 11.51
C ARG A 115 7.68 -20.42 10.60
N PRO A 116 8.06 -20.63 9.33
CA PRO A 116 7.28 -21.49 8.46
C PRO A 116 7.24 -22.87 9.14
N GLY A 117 6.05 -23.43 9.34
CA GLY A 117 5.90 -24.74 9.97
C GLY A 117 6.77 -25.77 9.25
N ARG A 118 7.36 -26.72 10.00
CA ARG A 118 8.27 -27.77 9.50
C ARG A 118 7.68 -28.71 8.43
N HIS A 119 6.46 -28.48 7.95
CA HIS A 119 5.77 -29.37 7.03
C HIS A 119 6.29 -29.22 5.61
N ASP A 120 6.71 -30.36 5.05
CA ASP A 120 7.12 -30.67 3.67
C ASP A 120 7.47 -29.44 2.83
N THR A 121 8.74 -29.07 2.98
CA THR A 121 9.35 -27.98 2.23
C THR A 121 9.81 -28.52 0.89
N LEU A 122 9.02 -28.27 -0.14
CA LEU A 122 9.54 -28.31 -1.50
C LEU A 122 10.49 -27.12 -1.64
N HIS A 123 11.76 -27.38 -1.35
CA HIS A 123 12.83 -26.42 -1.55
C HIS A 123 13.01 -26.24 -3.07
N LEU A 124 12.35 -25.25 -3.65
CA LEU A 124 12.80 -24.71 -4.93
C LEU A 124 14.06 -23.88 -4.65
N CYS A 125 15.19 -24.57 -4.60
CA CYS A 125 16.49 -23.97 -4.44
C CYS A 125 16.83 -23.16 -5.70
N HIS A 126 16.52 -21.86 -5.75
CA HIS A 126 17.21 -20.99 -6.70
C HIS A 126 18.62 -20.74 -6.15
N ARG A 127 19.58 -21.53 -6.63
CA ARG A 127 21.00 -21.50 -6.19
C ARG A 127 21.83 -20.37 -6.80
N ASN A 128 21.24 -19.51 -7.63
CA ASN A 128 21.98 -18.38 -8.18
C ASN A 128 21.92 -17.18 -7.22
N PRO A 129 23.07 -16.62 -6.79
CA PRO A 129 23.07 -15.39 -6.02
C PRO A 129 22.39 -14.30 -6.86
N LEU A 130 21.26 -13.80 -6.36
CA LEU A 130 20.57 -12.68 -6.99
C LEU A 130 21.43 -11.42 -6.80
N ARG A 131 22.15 -11.03 -7.85
CA ARG A 131 22.80 -9.72 -7.91
C ARG A 131 21.72 -8.68 -8.16
N THR A 132 21.08 -8.18 -7.11
CA THR A 132 20.37 -6.90 -7.25
C THR A 132 21.42 -5.81 -7.49
N HIS A 133 21.08 -4.75 -8.23
CA HIS A 133 21.99 -3.64 -8.52
C HIS A 133 22.62 -2.97 -7.27
N ARG A 134 22.13 -3.26 -6.07
CA ARG A 134 22.68 -2.80 -4.78
C ARG A 134 23.72 -3.76 -4.17
N HIS A 135 23.80 -5.00 -4.63
CA HIS A 135 24.69 -6.03 -4.10
C HIS A 135 25.89 -6.25 -5.02
N SER A 136 26.76 -5.23 -5.11
CA SER A 136 28.13 -5.37 -5.60
C SER A 136 29.07 -6.10 -4.63
N HIS A 137 28.58 -6.51 -3.45
CA HIS A 137 29.35 -7.29 -2.47
C HIS A 137 28.85 -8.74 -2.46
N GLY A 138 29.68 -9.65 -2.98
CA GLY A 138 29.40 -11.05 -3.30
C GLY A 138 29.10 -11.99 -2.12
N ALA A 139 28.21 -11.61 -1.21
CA ALA A 139 27.64 -12.53 -0.26
C ALA A 139 26.57 -13.39 -0.94
N PRO A 140 26.61 -14.73 -0.84
CA PRO A 140 25.52 -15.57 -1.32
C PRO A 140 24.27 -15.28 -0.48
N ALA A 141 23.28 -14.61 -1.07
CA ALA A 141 21.93 -14.59 -0.52
C ALA A 141 21.40 -16.03 -0.49
N ALA A 142 20.85 -16.49 0.65
CA ALA A 142 20.29 -17.83 0.71
C ALA A 142 19.05 -17.92 -0.19
N ALA A 143 18.79 -19.13 -0.68
CA ALA A 143 17.84 -19.37 -1.75
C ALA A 143 16.42 -18.93 -1.34
N PRO A 144 15.70 -18.19 -2.20
CA PRO A 144 14.31 -17.85 -1.97
C PRO A 144 13.44 -19.12 -1.89
N VAL A 145 12.52 -19.17 -0.93
CA VAL A 145 11.48 -20.20 -0.88
C VAL A 145 10.16 -19.61 -1.35
N ALA A 146 9.64 -20.07 -2.49
CA ALA A 146 8.33 -19.68 -2.99
C ALA A 146 7.25 -20.70 -2.57
N ARG A 147 6.16 -20.22 -1.97
CA ARG A 147 4.97 -21.01 -1.63
C ARG A 147 3.72 -20.24 -2.01
N ARG A 148 2.78 -20.85 -2.73
CA ARG A 148 1.47 -20.24 -3.00
C ARG A 148 0.56 -20.38 -1.77
N PHE A 149 -0.12 -19.31 -1.38
CA PHE A 149 -1.04 -19.32 -0.24
C PHE A 149 -2.22 -18.38 -0.49
N ARG A 150 -3.30 -18.55 0.28
CA ARG A 150 -4.47 -17.67 0.19
C ARG A 150 -4.65 -16.89 1.48
N ARG A 151 -4.97 -15.59 1.35
CA ARG A 151 -5.23 -14.72 2.49
C ARG A 151 -6.73 -14.64 2.83
N PRO A 152 -7.08 -14.46 4.13
CA PRO A 152 -8.22 -13.71 4.70
C PRO A 152 -9.46 -13.42 3.83
N THR A 153 -9.21 -12.57 2.86
CA THR A 153 -10.20 -11.70 2.25
C THR A 153 -9.76 -11.30 0.83
N GLY A 154 -8.94 -12.10 0.12
CA GLY A 154 -8.28 -11.68 -1.14
C GLY A 154 -8.00 -12.77 -2.18
N PRO A 155 -7.46 -12.37 -3.35
CA PRO A 155 -7.07 -13.31 -4.41
C PRO A 155 -5.95 -14.24 -3.96
N ASP A 156 -5.72 -15.31 -4.73
CA ASP A 156 -4.58 -16.19 -4.53
C ASP A 156 -3.29 -15.38 -4.73
N ALA A 157 -2.37 -15.48 -3.77
CA ALA A 157 -1.10 -14.77 -3.80
C ALA A 157 0.06 -15.75 -3.59
N GLY A 158 1.20 -15.46 -4.20
CA GLY A 158 2.46 -16.14 -3.90
C GLY A 158 3.08 -15.53 -2.64
N LEU A 159 3.51 -16.38 -1.70
CA LEU A 159 4.47 -16.01 -0.66
C LEU A 159 5.85 -16.33 -1.22
N LEU A 160 6.72 -15.35 -1.20
CA LEU A 160 8.13 -15.52 -1.44
C LEU A 160 8.84 -15.19 -0.13
N VAL A 161 9.39 -16.19 0.56
CA VAL A 161 10.21 -15.94 1.74
C VAL A 161 11.66 -15.80 1.30
N LEU A 162 12.24 -14.63 1.53
CA LEU A 162 13.65 -14.34 1.33
C LEU A 162 14.35 -14.43 2.67
N THR A 163 15.16 -15.47 2.83
CA THR A 163 16.03 -15.61 3.99
C THR A 163 17.42 -15.16 3.56
N GLU A 164 17.93 -14.09 4.16
CA GLU A 164 19.34 -13.70 4.00
C GLU A 164 20.14 -14.22 5.20
N PRO A 165 21.30 -14.88 5.00
CA PRO A 165 22.17 -15.23 6.11
C PRO A 165 22.61 -13.95 6.82
N ARG A 166 22.40 -13.89 8.14
CA ARG A 166 22.76 -12.77 9.05
C ARG A 166 21.82 -11.55 9.06
N LYS A 167 20.69 -11.58 8.36
CA LYS A 167 19.64 -10.53 8.46
C LYS A 167 18.32 -11.08 8.96
N PRO A 168 17.41 -10.23 9.50
CA PRO A 168 16.05 -10.66 9.74
C PRO A 168 15.43 -11.14 8.42
N GLU A 169 14.77 -12.28 8.48
CA GLU A 169 14.05 -12.88 7.35
C GLU A 169 13.02 -11.89 6.78
N LEU A 170 13.07 -11.67 5.46
CA LEU A 170 12.16 -10.81 4.72
C LEU A 170 11.18 -11.68 3.95
N ALA A 171 9.93 -11.69 4.35
CA ALA A 171 8.89 -12.34 3.57
C ALA A 171 8.25 -11.33 2.62
N LEU A 172 8.29 -11.61 1.33
CA LEU A 172 7.54 -10.88 0.30
C LEU A 172 6.27 -11.64 -0.05
N VAL A 173 5.21 -10.90 -0.35
CA VAL A 173 4.00 -11.45 -0.95
C VAL A 173 3.80 -10.76 -2.27
N THR A 174 3.49 -11.55 -3.30
CA THR A 174 3.17 -11.04 -4.62
C THR A 174 1.87 -11.65 -5.14
N THR A 175 1.11 -10.89 -5.92
CA THR A 175 0.02 -11.46 -6.75
C THR A 175 0.50 -11.87 -8.14
N ASP A 176 1.77 -11.60 -8.48
CA ASP A 176 2.39 -12.09 -9.70
C ASP A 176 2.85 -13.54 -9.51
N LEU A 177 2.12 -14.48 -10.12
CA LEU A 177 2.42 -15.90 -10.03
C LEU A 177 3.23 -16.40 -11.25
N ALA A 178 3.47 -15.54 -12.23
CA ALA A 178 4.13 -15.90 -13.48
C ALA A 178 5.58 -15.41 -13.52
N ALA A 179 5.89 -14.27 -12.88
CA ALA A 179 7.23 -13.72 -12.85
C ALA A 179 8.23 -14.68 -12.15
N PRO A 180 9.45 -14.82 -12.69
CA PRO A 180 10.49 -15.57 -12.02
C PRO A 180 10.85 -14.88 -10.70
N ILE A 181 11.26 -15.69 -9.72
CA ILE A 181 11.58 -15.21 -8.37
C ILE A 181 12.61 -14.07 -8.40
N ALA A 182 13.66 -14.20 -9.23
CA ALA A 182 14.68 -13.17 -9.43
C ALA A 182 14.08 -11.80 -9.76
N ALA A 183 13.16 -11.75 -10.72
CA ALA A 183 12.49 -10.53 -11.15
C ALA A 183 11.61 -9.93 -10.04
N ILE A 184 10.95 -10.76 -9.22
CA ILE A 184 10.16 -10.28 -8.08
C ILE A 184 11.07 -9.61 -7.05
N VAL A 185 12.24 -10.21 -6.76
CA VAL A 185 13.23 -9.65 -5.83
C VAL A 185 13.80 -8.34 -6.34
N GLU A 186 14.21 -8.30 -7.61
CA GLU A 186 14.73 -7.09 -8.27
C GLU A 186 13.70 -5.97 -8.30
N CYS A 187 12.45 -6.29 -8.68
CA CYS A 187 11.35 -5.35 -8.68
C CYS A 187 11.11 -4.77 -7.28
N TYR A 188 11.10 -5.63 -6.24
CA TYR A 188 10.96 -5.18 -4.86
C TYR A 188 12.14 -4.32 -4.39
N ALA A 189 13.37 -4.69 -4.73
CA ALA A 189 14.58 -3.92 -4.41
C ALA A 189 14.54 -2.52 -5.06
N GLY A 190 14.00 -2.42 -6.27
CA GLY A 190 13.79 -1.16 -7.00
C GLY A 190 12.95 -0.13 -6.25
N ARG A 191 12.12 -0.56 -5.28
CA ARG A 191 11.34 0.33 -4.39
C ARG A 191 12.22 1.39 -3.72
N TRP A 192 13.46 1.05 -3.33
CA TRP A 192 14.37 1.96 -2.63
C TRP A 192 14.66 3.24 -3.43
N SER A 193 14.51 3.21 -4.76
CA SER A 193 14.73 4.37 -5.60
C SER A 193 13.80 5.56 -5.27
N ILE A 194 12.61 5.32 -4.69
CA ILE A 194 11.73 6.40 -4.21
C ILE A 194 12.31 7.13 -2.99
N GLU A 195 13.03 6.42 -2.13
CA GLU A 195 13.63 6.99 -0.93
C GLU A 195 14.78 7.93 -1.33
N VAL A 196 15.59 7.49 -2.30
CA VAL A 196 16.63 8.33 -2.93
C VAL A 196 16.02 9.56 -3.59
N ALA A 197 14.95 9.40 -4.38
CA ALA A 197 14.29 10.54 -5.02
C ALA A 197 13.75 11.56 -4.00
N PHE A 198 13.23 11.12 -2.85
CA PHE A 198 12.80 12.02 -1.77
C PHE A 198 13.97 12.68 -1.04
N GLU A 199 15.08 11.98 -0.85
CA GLU A 199 16.30 12.55 -0.29
C GLU A 199 16.85 13.63 -1.22
N ASP A 200 17.02 13.32 -2.50
CA ASP A 200 17.50 14.26 -3.52
C ASP A 200 16.61 15.50 -3.61
N ALA A 201 15.28 15.33 -3.60
CA ALA A 201 14.35 16.46 -3.61
C ALA A 201 14.45 17.35 -2.36
N LYS A 202 14.73 16.76 -1.19
CA LYS A 202 14.92 17.55 0.04
C LYS A 202 16.25 18.29 0.01
N GLN A 203 17.34 17.61 -0.32
CA GLN A 203 18.70 18.15 -0.22
C GLN A 203 19.10 19.04 -1.39
N THR A 204 18.67 18.69 -2.61
CA THR A 204 19.10 19.38 -3.83
C THR A 204 18.13 20.49 -4.23
N THR A 205 16.82 20.20 -4.20
CA THR A 205 15.81 21.18 -4.64
C THR A 205 15.21 21.98 -3.49
N GLY A 206 15.58 21.70 -2.23
CA GLY A 206 15.09 22.44 -1.07
C GLY A 206 13.58 22.31 -0.83
N VAL A 207 12.92 21.25 -1.32
CA VAL A 207 11.44 21.16 -1.28
C VAL A 207 10.87 21.18 0.15
N GLY A 208 11.67 20.76 1.14
CA GLY A 208 11.32 20.81 2.56
C GLY A 208 11.39 22.20 3.19
N GLU A 209 11.99 23.17 2.49
CA GLU A 209 12.19 24.55 2.95
C GLU A 209 11.13 25.51 2.39
N ALA A 210 10.25 25.02 1.51
CA ALA A 210 9.18 25.80 0.91
C ALA A 210 8.19 26.29 1.99
N ARG A 211 8.08 27.62 2.14
CA ARG A 211 7.10 28.28 3.00
C ARG A 211 5.89 28.72 2.19
N ASN A 212 5.02 27.75 1.91
CA ASN A 212 3.76 28.01 1.22
C ASN A 212 2.67 28.39 2.23
N ASP A 213 2.78 29.60 2.78
CA ASP A 213 1.70 30.19 3.57
C ASP A 213 0.66 30.74 2.58
N LEU A 214 -0.38 29.96 2.32
CA LEU A 214 -1.56 30.48 1.63
C LEU A 214 -2.35 31.30 2.65
N ALA A 215 -2.43 32.62 2.43
CA ALA A 215 -3.27 33.49 3.23
C ALA A 215 -4.69 32.90 3.31
N THR A 216 -5.13 32.55 4.50
CA THR A 216 -6.53 32.24 4.82
C THR A 216 -7.33 33.54 4.86
N ASP A 217 -7.27 34.35 3.80
CA ASP A 217 -8.13 35.52 3.65
C ASP A 217 -9.32 35.11 2.78
N GLY A 218 -10.49 34.96 3.41
CA GLY A 218 -11.77 35.07 2.68
C GLY A 218 -12.77 33.91 2.73
N PHE A 219 -12.64 32.92 3.62
CA PHE A 219 -13.80 32.09 3.98
C PHE A 219 -14.37 32.57 5.31
N ALA A 220 -15.03 33.73 5.26
CA ALA A 220 -15.96 34.14 6.30
C ALA A 220 -17.08 33.09 6.37
N ASP A 221 -17.31 32.56 7.57
CA ASP A 221 -18.44 31.69 7.91
C ASP A 221 -19.75 32.36 7.49
N ALA A 222 -20.31 31.88 6.38
CA ALA A 222 -21.62 32.28 5.93
C ALA A 222 -22.68 31.49 6.71
N ALA A 223 -23.32 32.20 7.64
CA ALA A 223 -24.69 32.03 8.11
C ALA A 223 -25.00 30.85 9.05
N THR A 224 -25.04 31.15 10.35
CA THR A 224 -26.14 30.68 11.22
C THR A 224 -27.16 31.82 11.33
N PRO A 225 -28.42 31.67 10.88
CA PRO A 225 -29.43 32.70 11.06
C PRO A 225 -29.77 32.84 12.56
N GLN A 226 -29.51 34.02 13.11
CA GLN A 226 -30.00 34.42 14.43
C GLN A 226 -31.53 34.54 14.36
N THR A 227 -32.21 33.75 15.19
CA THR A 227 -33.64 33.87 15.44
C THR A 227 -33.92 35.19 16.17
N THR A 228 -34.76 36.01 15.57
CA THR A 228 -35.28 37.30 16.05
C THR A 228 -35.95 37.21 17.43
N PRO A 229 -35.78 38.20 18.32
CA PRO A 229 -36.75 38.45 19.39
C PRO A 229 -37.85 39.42 18.89
N ARG A 230 -39.11 38.95 18.92
CA ARG A 230 -40.32 39.79 18.98
C ARG A 230 -40.16 40.72 20.20
N GLY A 231 -40.31 42.05 20.18
CA GLY A 231 -41.19 42.93 19.43
C GLY A 231 -42.13 43.62 20.42
N GLY A 232 -41.96 44.93 20.67
CA GLY A 232 -43.02 45.81 21.20
C GLY A 232 -42.71 46.66 22.45
N HIS A 233 -42.30 47.92 22.26
CA HIS A 233 -42.74 49.07 23.08
C HIS A 233 -43.83 49.77 22.24
N HIS A 234 -44.95 50.34 22.72
CA HIS A 234 -45.33 51.05 23.96
C HIS A 234 -46.89 51.11 23.99
N PRO A 235 -47.61 51.57 25.05
CA PRO A 235 -47.62 52.99 25.41
C PRO A 235 -47.80 53.32 26.90
N ALA A 236 -47.76 54.64 27.14
CA ALA A 236 -47.74 55.38 28.40
C ALA A 236 -48.93 55.16 29.35
N HIS A 237 -48.66 55.29 30.66
CA HIS A 237 -49.60 55.84 31.63
C HIS A 237 -48.86 56.70 32.66
N ALA A 238 -49.23 57.98 32.69
CA ALA A 238 -48.81 58.95 33.69
C ALA A 238 -49.55 58.74 35.03
N ARG A 239 -48.87 59.01 36.15
CA ARG A 239 -49.51 59.40 37.42
C ARG A 239 -48.67 60.49 38.12
N PRO A 240 -49.34 61.41 38.86
CA PRO A 240 -48.85 62.77 39.16
C PRO A 240 -48.01 62.85 40.46
N PRO A 241 -47.41 64.03 40.79
CA PRO A 241 -46.51 64.19 41.92
C PRO A 241 -47.22 64.68 43.21
N ALA A 242 -46.68 64.30 44.37
CA ALA A 242 -46.80 64.92 45.70
C ALA A 242 -46.08 63.99 46.72
N ALA A 243 -45.38 64.41 47.77
CA ALA A 243 -44.98 65.71 48.31
C ALA A 243 -43.81 65.44 49.28
N ALA A 244 -43.24 66.53 49.82
CA ALA A 244 -42.25 66.57 50.89
C ALA A 244 -42.64 65.78 52.15
#